data_AF-A0A8T0TJX5-F1
#
_entry.id   AF-A0A8T0TJX5-F1
#
_cell.length_a   1.000
_cell.length_b   1.000
_cell.length_c   1.000
_cell.angle_alpha   90.00
_cell.angle_beta   90.00
_cell.angle_gamma   90.00
#
_symmetry.space_group_name_H-M   'P 1'
#
loop_
_entity.id
_entity.type
_entity.pdbx_description
1 polymer ?
#
loop_
_entity_poly.entity_id
_entity_poly.type
_entity_poly.pdbx_seq_one_letter_code
_entity_poly.pdbx_strand_id
1 'polypeptide(L)'
;MKIPVLPLLVLVILCVSSPNAHATTSSPKSKAVCSGHRVSIPLSSDALLPLNHRRGPCSPFPSSATASMPSTADVLRRNRLRADSIRQRLNGTAGANKRGDATVPTTLGSSLDTLEYVVTVGLGTPAVTQTLLMDTGSDLSWVQCRPCPAATCHPQQDKLFDPARSATYSAFRCGSAACRGLGGDLDGNGCSRRGRCLYAVRYGDGSNSTGTYGADKLTLTPAHAVDGFRFGCSHAASLFSDRADGLLGLGGGPPSLVSQAAARAFSYCLPPTASYYGFLRLGAPPRAASSRFAVTPMYRSGSADPFYLVRLRGIAVGGRRVRVPPSAFRAGAVMD
;
A
#
# COMPACT_ATOMS: atom_id res chain seq x y z
N MET A 1 -14.69 -24.71 15.30
CA MET A 1 -15.07 -23.31 15.00
C MET A 1 -15.15 -23.15 13.48
N LYS A 2 -16.27 -22.66 12.91
CA LYS A 2 -16.41 -22.44 11.46
C LYS A 2 -15.93 -21.03 11.11
N ILE A 3 -14.84 -20.90 10.35
CA ILE A 3 -14.36 -19.59 9.87
C ILE A 3 -15.30 -19.12 8.74
N PRO A 4 -15.86 -17.89 8.80
CA PRO A 4 -16.72 -17.39 7.73
C PRO A 4 -15.92 -17.12 6.46
N VAL A 5 -16.30 -17.75 5.35
CA VAL A 5 -15.70 -17.49 4.03
C VAL A 5 -16.44 -16.32 3.39
N LEU A 6 -15.87 -15.12 3.49
CA LEU A 6 -16.33 -13.96 2.72
C LEU A 6 -15.74 -14.03 1.30
N PRO A 7 -16.54 -13.78 0.24
CA PRO A 7 -16.02 -13.62 -1.11
C PRO A 7 -15.36 -12.25 -1.25
N LEU A 8 -14.12 -12.16 -0.77
CA LEU A 8 -13.17 -11.09 -1.05
C LEU A 8 -12.13 -11.63 -2.03
N LEU A 9 -11.94 -10.96 -3.17
CA LEU A 9 -10.95 -11.33 -4.16
C LEU A 9 -9.84 -10.29 -4.16
N VAL A 10 -8.74 -10.57 -3.46
CA VAL A 10 -7.46 -9.88 -3.72
C VAL A 10 -6.78 -10.62 -4.86
N LEU A 11 -6.50 -9.91 -5.94
CA LEU A 11 -5.97 -10.49 -7.17
C LEU A 11 -4.52 -10.03 -7.39
N VAL A 12 -3.59 -10.80 -6.85
CA VAL A 12 -2.15 -10.61 -7.07
C VAL A 12 -1.80 -11.11 -8.48
N ILE A 13 -1.58 -10.19 -9.43
CA ILE A 13 -1.19 -10.55 -10.79
C ILE A 13 0.35 -10.64 -10.84
N LEU A 14 0.85 -11.86 -10.67
CA LEU A 14 2.26 -12.20 -10.82
C LEU A 14 2.65 -12.23 -12.32
N CYS A 15 3.11 -11.08 -12.84
CA CYS A 15 3.70 -10.96 -14.17
C CYS A 15 5.10 -11.61 -14.25
N VAL A 16 5.15 -12.95 -14.15
CA VAL A 16 6.39 -13.73 -14.29
C VAL A 16 6.72 -13.92 -15.78
N SER A 17 7.67 -13.13 -16.29
CA SER A 17 8.29 -13.40 -17.59
C SER A 17 9.35 -14.50 -17.44
N SER A 18 8.96 -15.77 -17.61
CA SER A 18 9.86 -16.93 -17.55
C SER A 18 10.88 -16.94 -18.70
N PRO A 19 12.20 -16.90 -18.45
CA PRO A 19 13.21 -17.13 -19.46
C PRO A 19 13.55 -18.63 -19.52
N ASN A 20 12.77 -19.40 -20.29
CA ASN A 20 13.18 -20.75 -20.68
C ASN A 20 14.29 -20.64 -21.75
N ALA A 21 15.55 -20.59 -21.31
CA ALA A 21 16.71 -20.67 -22.18
C ALA A 21 17.88 -21.36 -21.47
N HIS A 22 18.27 -22.54 -21.96
CA HIS A 22 19.62 -23.05 -21.71
C HIS A 22 20.59 -22.21 -22.55
N ALA A 23 21.50 -21.49 -21.89
CA ALA A 23 22.59 -20.77 -22.55
C ALA A 23 23.87 -20.87 -21.70
N THR A 24 24.98 -21.16 -22.37
CA THR A 24 26.32 -21.24 -21.78
C THR A 24 26.91 -19.86 -21.51
N THR A 25 28.06 -19.82 -20.83
CA THR A 25 28.74 -18.61 -20.37
C THR A 25 29.23 -17.69 -21.49
N SER A 26 29.41 -16.41 -21.12
CA SER A 26 30.02 -15.30 -21.87
C SER A 26 29.14 -14.62 -22.93
N SER A 27 28.79 -13.38 -22.62
CA SER A 27 28.33 -12.35 -23.56
C SER A 27 28.62 -10.99 -22.91
N PRO A 28 29.08 -9.96 -23.64
CA PRO A 28 29.31 -8.64 -23.06
C PRO A 28 28.00 -8.07 -22.51
N LYS A 29 28.07 -7.32 -21.40
CA LYS A 29 26.91 -6.66 -20.80
C LYS A 29 26.32 -5.65 -21.80
N SER A 30 25.25 -6.01 -22.48
CA SER A 30 24.52 -5.11 -23.37
C SER A 30 24.08 -3.89 -22.57
N LYS A 31 24.41 -2.68 -23.07
CA LYS A 31 23.88 -1.43 -22.50
C LYS A 31 22.36 -1.52 -22.47
N ALA A 32 21.74 -1.21 -21.34
CA ALA A 32 20.29 -1.26 -21.22
C ALA A 32 19.66 -0.24 -22.20
N VAL A 33 18.92 -0.73 -23.21
CA VAL A 33 18.22 0.10 -24.18
C VAL A 33 16.78 0.31 -23.73
N CYS A 34 16.27 1.54 -23.83
CA CYS A 34 14.89 1.87 -23.51
C CYS A 34 13.94 1.05 -24.41
N SER A 35 13.29 0.04 -23.83
CA SER A 35 12.38 -0.88 -24.53
C SER A 35 10.95 -0.53 -24.13
N GLY A 36 10.09 -0.24 -25.11
CA GLY A 36 8.72 0.23 -24.88
C GLY A 36 7.76 -0.81 -24.29
N HIS A 37 6.46 -0.48 -24.30
CA HIS A 37 5.41 -1.31 -23.72
C HIS A 37 5.43 -2.75 -24.27
N ARG A 38 5.50 -3.74 -23.37
CA ARG A 38 5.44 -5.19 -23.70
C ARG A 38 4.03 -5.80 -23.54
N VAL A 39 3.01 -4.98 -23.32
CA VAL A 39 1.62 -5.39 -23.17
C VAL A 39 0.74 -4.46 -24.02
N SER A 40 -0.03 -5.03 -24.93
CA SER A 40 -1.06 -4.32 -25.68
C SER A 40 -2.30 -4.11 -24.79
N ILE A 41 -2.51 -2.88 -24.35
CA ILE A 41 -3.68 -2.46 -23.58
C ILE A 41 -4.76 -1.97 -24.56
N PRO A 42 -6.03 -2.41 -24.46
CA PRO A 42 -7.10 -1.89 -25.30
C PRO A 42 -7.33 -0.40 -25.03
N LEU A 43 -7.29 0.44 -26.08
CA LEU A 43 -7.57 1.87 -25.92
C LEU A 43 -9.08 2.12 -25.80
N SER A 44 -9.53 2.49 -24.60
CA SER A 44 -10.79 3.19 -24.39
C SER A 44 -10.66 4.21 -23.24
N SER A 45 -10.81 5.48 -23.58
CA SER A 45 -11.06 6.66 -22.72
C SER A 45 -10.09 7.06 -21.59
N ASP A 46 -9.25 6.20 -21.03
CA ASP A 46 -8.43 6.58 -19.86
C ASP A 46 -7.12 7.33 -20.23
N ALA A 47 -6.89 8.48 -19.58
CA ALA A 47 -5.73 9.33 -19.80
C ALA A 47 -4.46 8.76 -19.14
N LEU A 48 -3.38 8.65 -19.92
CA LEU A 48 -2.16 7.91 -19.54
C LEU A 48 -0.93 8.81 -19.66
N LEU A 49 -0.26 9.11 -18.54
CA LEU A 49 1.05 9.77 -18.52
C LEU A 49 2.17 8.74 -18.30
N PRO A 50 3.19 8.66 -19.17
CA PRO A 50 4.40 7.86 -18.93
C PRO A 50 5.37 8.60 -17.99
N LEU A 51 6.08 7.86 -17.12
CA LEU A 51 7.13 8.42 -16.27
C LEU A 51 8.24 7.39 -15.97
N ASN A 52 9.48 7.75 -16.31
CA ASN A 52 10.58 6.79 -16.42
C ASN A 52 11.45 6.64 -15.15
N HIS A 53 12.11 5.48 -15.02
CA HIS A 53 13.07 5.20 -13.94
C HIS A 53 14.17 6.26 -13.85
N ARG A 54 14.25 6.98 -12.71
CA ARG A 54 15.24 8.04 -12.41
C ARG A 54 16.73 7.68 -12.64
N ARG A 55 17.10 6.38 -12.63
CA ARG A 55 18.46 5.90 -12.90
C ARG A 55 18.53 4.84 -14.01
N GLY A 56 17.44 4.70 -14.79
CA GLY A 56 17.39 3.83 -15.97
C GLY A 56 17.64 4.60 -17.28
N PRO A 57 17.81 3.90 -18.41
CA PRO A 57 18.17 4.49 -19.72
C PRO A 57 17.09 5.38 -20.35
N CYS A 58 15.95 5.55 -19.69
CA CYS A 58 14.83 6.41 -20.13
C CYS A 58 14.66 7.65 -19.21
N SER A 59 15.52 7.87 -18.21
CA SER A 59 15.37 8.93 -17.19
C SER A 59 15.41 10.35 -17.77
N PRO A 60 14.54 11.27 -17.33
CA PRO A 60 14.68 12.71 -17.58
C PRO A 60 15.55 13.44 -16.53
N PHE A 61 15.99 12.77 -15.46
CA PHE A 61 16.71 13.39 -14.33
C PHE A 61 18.17 12.91 -14.19
N PRO A 62 19.12 13.81 -13.87
CA PRO A 62 20.48 13.44 -13.52
C PRO A 62 20.56 12.51 -12.29
N SER A 63 21.50 11.57 -12.33
CA SER A 63 21.72 10.58 -11.28
C SER A 63 22.50 11.15 -10.10
N SER A 64 21.81 11.48 -8.99
CA SER A 64 22.50 11.66 -7.70
C SER A 64 22.94 10.29 -7.17
N ALA A 65 24.26 10.07 -7.09
CA ALA A 65 24.87 8.77 -6.83
C ALA A 65 24.93 8.34 -5.34
N THR A 66 24.23 9.07 -4.45
CA THR A 66 24.47 9.05 -3.00
C THR A 66 23.54 8.14 -2.18
N ALA A 67 22.48 7.59 -2.77
CA ALA A 67 21.63 6.57 -2.13
C ALA A 67 22.02 5.18 -2.63
N SER A 68 22.69 4.40 -1.78
CA SER A 68 23.07 3.01 -2.06
C SER A 68 21.87 2.07 -1.98
N MET A 69 21.93 0.96 -2.74
CA MET A 69 20.97 -0.13 -2.59
C MET A 69 21.15 -0.79 -1.21
N PRO A 70 20.08 -1.02 -0.43
CA PRO A 70 20.15 -1.78 0.82
C PRO A 70 20.76 -3.18 0.61
N SER A 71 21.49 -3.67 1.62
CA SER A 71 22.11 -4.99 1.53
C SER A 71 21.07 -6.12 1.66
N THR A 72 21.42 -7.33 1.21
CA THR A 72 20.60 -8.52 1.44
C THR A 72 20.35 -8.76 2.94
N ALA A 73 21.30 -8.39 3.81
CA ALA A 73 21.14 -8.47 5.26
C ALA A 73 20.11 -7.46 5.79
N ASP A 74 20.04 -6.25 5.23
CA ASP A 74 19.01 -5.26 5.57
C ASP A 74 17.61 -5.71 5.16
N VAL A 75 17.48 -6.26 3.95
CA VAL A 75 16.21 -6.82 3.45
C VAL A 75 15.76 -7.99 4.34
N LEU A 76 16.64 -8.93 4.68
CA LEU A 76 16.32 -10.04 5.59
C LEU A 76 15.97 -9.55 7.00
N ARG A 77 16.65 -8.52 7.52
CA ARG A 77 16.35 -7.89 8.82
C ARG A 77 14.96 -7.25 8.83
N ARG A 78 14.61 -6.46 7.81
CA ARG A 78 13.27 -5.85 7.66
C ARG A 78 12.18 -6.92 7.56
N ASN A 79 12.38 -7.93 6.70
CA ASN A 79 11.43 -9.03 6.53
C ASN A 79 11.18 -9.82 7.83
N ARG A 80 12.21 -9.99 8.66
CA ARG A 80 12.06 -10.63 9.98
C ARG A 80 11.20 -9.79 10.93
N LEU A 81 11.46 -8.49 11.04
CA LEU A 81 10.66 -7.57 11.87
C LEU A 81 9.19 -7.52 11.41
N ARG A 82 8.95 -7.45 10.09
CA ARG A 82 7.61 -7.54 9.49
C ARG A 82 6.89 -8.83 9.93
N ALA A 83 7.56 -9.98 9.80
CA ALA A 83 7.02 -11.28 10.19
C ALA A 83 6.84 -11.46 11.72
N ASP A 84 7.65 -10.80 12.54
CA ASP A 84 7.49 -10.78 14.01
C ASP A 84 6.25 -9.96 14.41
N SER A 85 6.06 -8.77 13.83
CA SER A 85 4.88 -7.91 14.06
C SER A 85 3.56 -8.52 13.55
N ILE A 86 3.57 -9.11 12.35
CA ILE A 86 2.40 -9.84 11.80
C ILE A 86 1.91 -10.90 12.79
N ARG A 87 2.83 -11.66 13.41
CA ARG A 87 2.51 -12.71 14.38
C ARG A 87 1.97 -12.20 15.71
N GLN A 88 2.24 -10.95 16.08
CA GLN A 88 1.66 -10.30 17.25
C GLN A 88 0.20 -9.87 16.99
N ARG A 89 -0.06 -9.23 15.83
CA ARG A 89 -1.38 -8.68 15.47
C ARG A 89 -2.46 -9.71 15.13
N LEU A 90 -2.08 -10.85 14.55
CA LEU A 90 -2.98 -11.96 14.15
C LEU A 90 -3.93 -12.50 15.25
N ASN A 91 -3.78 -12.03 16.49
CA ASN A 91 -4.55 -12.41 17.68
C ASN A 91 -5.76 -11.46 17.97
N GLY A 92 -6.12 -10.51 17.10
CA GLY A 92 -7.23 -9.51 17.26
C GLY A 92 -8.40 -9.61 16.24
N THR A 93 -9.54 -8.90 16.44
CA THR A 93 -10.84 -9.12 15.70
C THR A 93 -11.82 -7.90 15.65
N ALA A 94 -12.80 -7.80 14.68
CA ALA A 94 -13.98 -6.89 14.82
C ALA A 94 -14.97 -6.57 13.59
N GLY A 95 -14.66 -5.80 12.51
CA GLY A 95 -15.70 -5.19 11.61
C GLY A 95 -15.46 -4.98 10.08
N ALA A 96 -16.52 -4.68 9.28
CA ALA A 96 -16.44 -4.52 7.79
C ALA A 96 -17.66 -3.83 7.08
N ASN A 97 -17.50 -3.45 5.77
CA ASN A 97 -18.46 -2.96 4.70
C ASN A 97 -18.44 -1.43 4.35
N LYS A 98 -18.79 -0.89 3.14
CA LYS A 98 -19.46 -1.47 1.92
C LYS A 98 -18.87 -1.09 0.51
N ARG A 99 -19.55 -0.44 -0.50
CA ARG A 99 -19.21 -0.55 -1.98
C ARG A 99 -18.84 0.69 -2.89
N GLY A 100 -17.85 0.55 -3.82
CA GLY A 100 -17.31 1.48 -4.89
C GLY A 100 -16.18 0.84 -5.79
N ASP A 101 -15.58 1.53 -6.82
CA ASP A 101 -14.50 1.00 -7.76
C ASP A 101 -13.64 2.10 -8.47
N ALA A 102 -12.31 1.90 -8.68
CA ALA A 102 -11.32 2.84 -9.28
C ALA A 102 -10.00 2.17 -9.80
N THR A 103 -9.08 2.90 -10.46
CA THR A 103 -7.70 2.42 -10.81
C THR A 103 -6.67 3.56 -10.76
N VAL A 104 -5.46 3.30 -10.23
CA VAL A 104 -4.37 4.27 -9.97
C VAL A 104 -3.02 3.70 -10.47
N PRO A 105 -2.17 4.48 -11.17
CA PRO A 105 -0.82 4.05 -11.56
C PRO A 105 0.11 3.80 -10.36
N THR A 106 1.02 2.83 -10.46
CA THR A 106 2.02 2.55 -9.40
C THR A 106 3.44 2.52 -9.92
N THR A 107 4.38 2.98 -9.10
CA THR A 107 5.82 2.97 -9.40
C THR A 107 6.63 2.47 -8.19
N LEU A 108 7.91 2.11 -8.40
CA LEU A 108 8.83 1.77 -7.32
C LEU A 108 9.42 3.07 -6.74
N GLY A 109 9.22 3.33 -5.44
CA GLY A 109 9.57 4.57 -4.73
C GLY A 109 11.07 4.86 -4.58
N SER A 110 11.92 4.24 -5.40
CA SER A 110 13.38 4.44 -5.48
C SER A 110 13.85 5.87 -5.81
N SER A 111 12.94 6.75 -6.24
CA SER A 111 13.13 8.20 -6.37
C SER A 111 12.99 8.95 -5.04
N LEU A 112 12.26 8.35 -4.10
CA LEU A 112 11.92 8.82 -2.75
C LEU A 112 12.77 8.11 -1.68
N ASP A 113 13.90 7.54 -2.07
CA ASP A 113 14.83 6.80 -1.20
C ASP A 113 14.23 5.56 -0.47
N THR A 114 13.10 5.02 -0.96
CA THR A 114 12.50 3.74 -0.49
C THR A 114 12.63 2.60 -1.52
N LEU A 115 12.48 1.35 -1.06
CA LEU A 115 12.30 0.17 -1.92
C LEU A 115 10.83 -0.22 -2.11
N GLU A 116 9.91 0.41 -1.39
CA GLU A 116 8.48 0.08 -1.46
C GLU A 116 7.81 0.70 -2.70
N TYR A 117 6.59 0.26 -3.01
CA TYR A 117 5.80 0.76 -4.12
C TYR A 117 4.95 1.96 -3.71
N VAL A 118 4.77 2.91 -4.63
CA VAL A 118 4.08 4.19 -4.37
C VAL A 118 3.01 4.51 -5.40
N VAL A 119 2.01 5.27 -4.94
CA VAL A 119 0.94 5.87 -5.73
C VAL A 119 0.94 7.39 -5.55
N THR A 120 0.52 8.11 -6.57
CA THR A 120 0.26 9.56 -6.47
C THR A 120 -1.24 9.80 -6.54
N VAL A 121 -1.76 10.60 -5.60
CA VAL A 121 -3.19 10.91 -5.44
C VAL A 121 -3.39 12.41 -5.24
N GLY A 122 -4.60 12.91 -5.49
CA GLY A 122 -5.00 14.26 -5.10
C GLY A 122 -5.75 14.25 -3.77
N LEU A 123 -5.46 15.18 -2.87
CA LEU A 123 -6.15 15.32 -1.58
C LEU A 123 -6.69 16.75 -1.39
N GLY A 124 -7.95 16.86 -0.97
CA GLY A 124 -8.62 18.13 -0.66
C GLY A 124 -9.35 18.80 -1.81
N THR A 125 -9.92 19.98 -1.53
CA THR A 125 -10.60 20.85 -2.51
C THR A 125 -10.09 22.30 -2.37
N PRO A 126 -9.28 22.83 -3.31
CA PRO A 126 -8.74 22.17 -4.49
C PRO A 126 -7.76 21.04 -4.12
N ALA A 127 -7.69 20.01 -4.95
CA ALA A 127 -6.82 18.85 -4.71
C ALA A 127 -5.34 19.23 -4.83
N VAL A 128 -4.54 18.84 -3.85
CA VAL A 128 -3.08 18.89 -3.90
C VAL A 128 -2.49 17.49 -4.07
N THR A 129 -1.45 17.36 -4.87
CA THR A 129 -0.69 16.12 -5.07
C THR A 129 -0.10 15.63 -3.74
N GLN A 130 -0.26 14.34 -3.43
CA GLN A 130 0.47 13.63 -2.39
C GLN A 130 0.91 12.27 -2.96
N THR A 131 2.13 11.85 -2.65
CA THR A 131 2.74 10.61 -3.13
C THR A 131 2.99 9.66 -1.95
N LEU A 132 2.27 8.54 -1.92
CA LEU A 132 2.10 7.70 -0.73
C LEU A 132 2.65 6.28 -0.93
N LEU A 133 3.21 5.70 0.13
CA LEU A 133 3.54 4.27 0.20
C LEU A 133 2.27 3.42 0.06
N MET A 134 2.31 2.35 -0.75
CA MET A 134 1.27 1.33 -0.76
C MET A 134 1.52 0.35 0.40
N ASP A 135 0.53 0.17 1.29
CA ASP A 135 0.66 -0.75 2.42
C ASP A 135 -0.54 -1.71 2.50
N THR A 136 -0.30 -2.99 2.30
CA THR A 136 -1.29 -4.07 2.46
C THR A 136 -1.44 -4.58 3.89
N GLY A 137 -0.54 -4.17 4.79
CA GLY A 137 -0.43 -4.61 6.18
C GLY A 137 -1.03 -3.64 7.20
N SER A 138 -1.63 -2.53 6.77
CA SER A 138 -2.42 -1.65 7.64
C SER A 138 -3.65 -1.05 6.95
N ASP A 139 -4.60 -0.60 7.76
CA ASP A 139 -5.83 0.04 7.29
C ASP A 139 -5.72 1.57 7.23
N LEU A 140 -5.08 2.22 8.21
CA LEU A 140 -5.17 3.68 8.33
C LEU A 140 -4.18 4.38 7.38
N SER A 141 -4.68 4.88 6.26
CA SER A 141 -3.97 5.86 5.45
C SER A 141 -3.73 7.17 6.20
N TRP A 142 -2.58 7.80 5.99
CA TRP A 142 -2.23 9.09 6.56
C TRP A 142 -1.29 9.89 5.64
N VAL A 143 -1.25 11.21 5.83
CA VAL A 143 -0.31 12.13 5.17
C VAL A 143 0.25 13.13 6.17
N GLN A 144 1.41 13.73 5.93
CA GLN A 144 1.92 14.80 6.80
C GLN A 144 1.17 16.12 6.56
N CYS A 145 0.68 16.69 7.66
CA CYS A 145 -0.20 17.85 7.69
C CYS A 145 0.40 19.01 8.46
N ARG A 146 0.10 20.22 8.02
CA ARG A 146 0.35 21.43 8.82
C ARG A 146 -0.50 21.44 10.10
N PRO A 147 0.06 21.82 11.26
CA PRO A 147 1.49 22.05 11.52
C PRO A 147 2.27 20.73 11.62
N CYS A 148 3.44 20.66 10.99
CA CYS A 148 4.38 19.55 11.11
C CYS A 148 5.76 20.11 11.48
N PRO A 149 6.17 20.07 12.77
CA PRO A 149 7.49 20.55 13.19
C PRO A 149 8.62 19.72 12.58
N ALA A 150 9.67 20.37 12.08
CA ALA A 150 10.81 19.68 11.44
C ALA A 150 11.59 18.74 12.38
N ALA A 151 11.42 18.86 13.70
CA ALA A 151 11.99 17.95 14.70
C ALA A 151 11.16 16.66 14.90
N THR A 152 9.93 16.60 14.38
CA THR A 152 9.00 15.47 14.58
C THR A 152 8.42 14.91 13.27
N CYS A 153 8.75 15.49 12.12
CA CYS A 153 8.22 15.14 10.80
C CYS A 153 9.38 14.84 9.84
N HIS A 154 9.24 13.82 8.97
CA HIS A 154 10.30 13.41 8.05
C HIS A 154 10.32 14.28 6.77
N PRO A 155 11.47 14.38 6.06
CA PRO A 155 11.54 15.06 4.76
C PRO A 155 10.66 14.34 3.74
N GLN A 156 9.91 15.08 2.91
CA GLN A 156 9.02 14.49 1.91
C GLN A 156 9.12 15.18 0.54
N GLN A 157 8.41 14.64 -0.45
CA GLN A 157 8.51 15.01 -1.86
C GLN A 157 7.55 16.13 -2.27
N ASP A 158 6.27 15.97 -1.98
CA ASP A 158 5.25 16.99 -2.25
C ASP A 158 5.10 17.91 -1.02
N LYS A 159 4.26 18.94 -1.12
CA LYS A 159 4.06 19.89 -0.01
C LYS A 159 3.18 19.26 1.08
N LEU A 160 3.53 19.50 2.35
CA LEU A 160 2.69 19.17 3.50
C LEU A 160 1.23 19.58 3.23
N PHE A 161 0.29 18.67 3.46
CA PHE A 161 -1.13 18.98 3.33
C PHE A 161 -1.52 20.11 4.28
N ASP A 162 -2.39 21.02 3.84
CA ASP A 162 -2.81 22.18 4.62
C ASP A 162 -4.32 22.14 4.86
N PRO A 163 -4.77 21.62 6.02
CA PRO A 163 -6.19 21.48 6.34
C PRO A 163 -6.97 22.80 6.35
N ALA A 164 -6.30 23.94 6.49
CA ALA A 164 -6.94 25.26 6.44
C ALA A 164 -7.17 25.77 5.00
N ARG A 165 -6.63 25.08 3.98
CA ARG A 165 -6.72 25.47 2.56
C ARG A 165 -7.61 24.53 1.73
N SER A 166 -8.17 23.49 2.32
CA SER A 166 -9.15 22.61 1.69
C SER A 166 -10.56 22.95 2.17
N ALA A 167 -11.45 23.30 1.24
CA ALA A 167 -12.84 23.62 1.52
C ALA A 167 -13.68 22.41 1.97
N THR A 168 -13.18 21.19 1.77
CA THR A 168 -13.85 19.93 2.13
C THR A 168 -13.23 19.21 3.33
N TYR A 169 -12.17 19.77 3.94
CA TYR A 169 -11.56 19.18 5.13
C TYR A 169 -12.46 19.29 6.37
N SER A 170 -12.59 18.20 7.12
CA SER A 170 -13.21 18.19 8.44
C SER A 170 -12.42 17.33 9.42
N ALA A 171 -12.06 17.89 10.59
CA ALA A 171 -11.50 17.12 11.69
C ALA A 171 -12.63 16.45 12.48
N PHE A 172 -12.52 15.15 12.78
CA PHE A 172 -13.53 14.46 13.56
C PHE A 172 -13.53 14.94 15.02
N ARG A 173 -14.72 15.07 15.62
CA ARG A 173 -14.85 15.33 17.06
C ARG A 173 -14.58 14.05 17.85
N CYS A 174 -14.04 14.19 19.06
CA CYS A 174 -13.95 13.10 20.03
C CYS A 174 -15.36 12.54 20.31
N GLY A 175 -15.48 11.23 20.53
CA GLY A 175 -16.79 10.60 20.73
C GLY A 175 -17.69 10.52 19.47
N SER A 176 -17.22 10.95 18.29
CA SER A 176 -17.89 10.61 17.03
C SER A 176 -17.77 9.12 16.70
N ALA A 177 -18.69 8.59 15.88
CA ALA A 177 -18.65 7.18 15.45
C ALA A 177 -17.36 6.85 14.69
N ALA A 178 -16.88 7.76 13.83
CA ALA A 178 -15.60 7.64 13.14
C ALA A 178 -14.42 7.57 14.12
N CYS A 179 -14.40 8.44 15.15
CA CYS A 179 -13.34 8.41 16.17
C CYS A 179 -13.35 7.12 17.02
N ARG A 180 -14.54 6.59 17.36
CA ARG A 180 -14.66 5.26 18.02
C ARG A 180 -14.24 4.10 17.11
N GLY A 181 -14.41 4.24 15.80
CA GLY A 181 -14.04 3.23 14.79
C GLY A 181 -12.53 3.03 14.57
N LEU A 182 -11.67 3.76 15.30
CA LEU A 182 -10.21 3.62 15.29
C LEU A 182 -9.67 2.56 16.28
N GLY A 183 -10.52 1.86 17.03
CA GLY A 183 -10.07 1.00 18.13
C GLY A 183 -9.27 -0.25 17.71
N GLY A 184 -8.47 -0.79 18.63
CA GLY A 184 -7.75 -2.06 18.48
C GLY A 184 -6.35 -1.88 17.92
N ASP A 185 -6.22 -1.91 16.60
CA ASP A 185 -4.94 -2.03 15.88
C ASP A 185 -4.19 -0.70 15.65
N LEU A 186 -4.69 0.38 16.29
CA LEU A 186 -4.07 1.70 16.37
C LEU A 186 -3.74 1.98 17.85
N ASP A 187 -2.53 2.47 18.13
CA ASP A 187 -1.99 2.72 19.49
C ASP A 187 -2.88 3.65 20.36
N GLY A 188 -3.82 4.36 19.75
CA GLY A 188 -4.97 4.94 20.46
C GLY A 188 -5.77 5.98 19.67
N ASN A 189 -7.02 6.19 20.08
CA ASN A 189 -7.86 7.31 19.65
C ASN A 189 -7.91 8.40 20.73
N GLY A 190 -6.87 9.24 20.79
CA GLY A 190 -6.77 10.32 21.76
C GLY A 190 -7.81 11.44 21.53
N CYS A 191 -7.95 12.32 22.53
CA CYS A 191 -8.71 13.56 22.39
C CYS A 191 -7.80 14.77 22.64
N SER A 192 -7.74 15.68 21.68
CA SER A 192 -7.03 16.95 21.83
C SER A 192 -7.78 17.90 22.76
N ARG A 193 -7.06 18.88 23.36
CA ARG A 193 -7.66 19.98 24.15
C ARG A 193 -8.74 20.80 23.42
N ARG A 194 -8.84 20.68 22.09
CA ARG A 194 -9.86 21.34 21.25
C ARG A 194 -11.00 20.40 20.80
N GLY A 195 -11.16 19.25 21.46
CA GLY A 195 -12.24 18.29 21.16
C GLY A 195 -12.12 17.57 19.80
N ARG A 196 -10.97 17.68 19.12
CA ARG A 196 -10.66 16.92 17.90
C ARG A 196 -10.09 15.55 18.25
N CYS A 197 -10.57 14.54 17.53
CA CYS A 197 -10.06 13.17 17.58
C CYS A 197 -8.60 13.13 17.13
N LEU A 198 -7.78 12.40 17.87
CA LEU A 198 -6.40 12.09 17.51
C LEU A 198 -6.31 10.62 17.10
N TYR A 199 -5.31 10.30 16.29
CA TYR A 199 -4.91 8.92 16.00
C TYR A 199 -3.43 8.71 16.33
N ALA A 200 -3.06 7.47 16.57
CA ALA A 200 -1.69 6.99 16.57
C ALA A 200 -1.62 5.65 15.81
N VAL A 201 -0.71 5.51 14.85
CA VAL A 201 -0.41 4.26 14.17
C VAL A 201 1.05 3.88 14.38
N ARG A 202 1.29 2.61 14.71
CA ARG A 202 2.61 1.99 14.84
C ARG A 202 2.79 0.96 13.72
N TYR A 203 4.00 0.75 13.26
CA TYR A 203 4.35 -0.27 12.27
C TYR A 203 5.35 -1.29 12.84
N GLY A 204 5.48 -2.43 12.16
CA GLY A 204 6.27 -3.57 12.63
C GLY A 204 7.79 -3.38 12.66
N ASP A 205 8.28 -2.33 12.03
CA ASP A 205 9.67 -1.86 12.10
C ASP A 205 9.91 -0.88 13.27
N GLY A 206 8.85 -0.51 14.01
CA GLY A 206 8.85 0.46 15.10
C GLY A 206 8.49 1.89 14.69
N SER A 207 8.41 2.19 13.38
CA SER A 207 8.01 3.51 12.88
C SER A 207 6.56 3.85 13.27
N ASN A 208 6.24 5.14 13.34
CA ASN A 208 4.92 5.58 13.80
C ASN A 208 4.51 6.93 13.22
N SER A 209 3.21 7.15 13.09
CA SER A 209 2.60 8.43 12.77
C SER A 209 1.50 8.77 13.78
N THR A 210 1.44 10.02 14.20
CA THR A 210 0.43 10.54 15.12
C THR A 210 -0.08 11.91 14.67
N GLY A 211 -1.36 12.20 14.93
CA GLY A 211 -1.94 13.49 14.53
C GLY A 211 -3.46 13.55 14.67
N THR A 212 -4.09 14.43 13.90
CA THR A 212 -5.55 14.64 13.92
C THR A 212 -6.24 13.65 12.99
N TYR A 213 -7.28 12.93 13.45
CA TYR A 213 -8.12 12.13 12.54
C TYR A 213 -9.19 13.01 11.89
N GLY A 214 -9.28 12.97 10.57
CA GLY A 214 -10.22 13.79 9.79
C GLY A 214 -10.71 13.10 8.53
N ALA A 215 -11.50 13.83 7.76
CA ALA A 215 -12.00 13.42 6.45
C ALA A 215 -11.91 14.56 5.44
N ASP A 216 -11.63 14.21 4.18
CA ASP A 216 -11.59 15.14 3.05
C ASP A 216 -11.86 14.38 1.73
N LYS A 217 -11.82 15.04 0.58
CA LYS A 217 -11.91 14.43 -0.75
C LYS A 217 -10.57 13.79 -1.14
N LEU A 218 -10.56 12.49 -1.40
CA LEU A 218 -9.41 11.79 -1.98
C LEU A 218 -9.68 11.51 -3.47
N THR A 219 -8.98 12.18 -4.36
CA THR A 219 -9.05 12.00 -5.82
C THR A 219 -8.04 10.95 -6.26
N LEU A 220 -8.53 9.81 -6.75
CA LEU A 220 -7.71 8.70 -7.25
C LEU A 220 -7.39 8.86 -8.75
N THR A 221 -8.34 9.36 -9.53
CA THR A 221 -8.18 9.78 -10.94
C THR A 221 -9.11 10.97 -11.23
N PRO A 222 -8.98 11.65 -12.38
CA PRO A 222 -9.95 12.66 -12.80
C PRO A 222 -11.41 12.16 -12.88
N ALA A 223 -11.61 10.83 -13.04
CA ALA A 223 -12.92 10.19 -13.11
C ALA A 223 -13.37 9.53 -11.79
N HIS A 224 -12.51 9.45 -10.76
CA HIS A 224 -12.85 8.82 -9.49
C HIS A 224 -12.27 9.54 -8.27
N ALA A 225 -13.16 9.89 -7.34
CA ALA A 225 -12.79 10.38 -6.02
C ALA A 225 -13.65 9.74 -4.93
N VAL A 226 -13.11 9.68 -3.72
CA VAL A 226 -13.79 9.27 -2.48
C VAL A 226 -14.04 10.53 -1.66
N ASP A 227 -15.27 11.02 -1.68
CA ASP A 227 -15.69 12.14 -0.86
C ASP A 227 -15.85 11.71 0.61
N GLY A 228 -15.30 12.50 1.53
CA GLY A 228 -15.28 12.15 2.96
C GLY A 228 -14.36 10.97 3.29
N PHE A 229 -13.33 10.73 2.48
CA PHE A 229 -12.27 9.77 2.77
C PHE A 229 -11.58 10.14 4.09
N ARG A 230 -11.56 9.19 5.02
CA ARG A 230 -11.07 9.39 6.39
C ARG A 230 -9.61 8.98 6.51
N PHE A 231 -8.76 9.86 7.03
CA PHE A 231 -7.32 9.66 7.06
C PHE A 231 -6.67 10.27 8.31
N GLY A 232 -5.47 9.80 8.62
CA GLY A 232 -4.60 10.42 9.60
C GLY A 232 -3.93 11.68 9.05
N CYS A 233 -4.18 12.83 9.67
CA CYS A 233 -3.50 14.08 9.37
C CYS A 233 -2.29 14.22 10.30
N SER A 234 -1.13 13.72 9.87
CA SER A 234 0.06 13.52 10.71
C SER A 234 0.70 14.84 11.11
N HIS A 235 0.99 14.99 12.40
CA HIS A 235 1.74 16.12 12.97
C HIS A 235 3.08 15.67 13.57
N ALA A 236 3.29 14.36 13.68
CA ALA A 236 4.58 13.74 13.95
C ALA A 236 4.65 12.36 13.29
N ALA A 237 5.74 12.10 12.57
CA ALA A 237 6.09 10.81 11.96
C ALA A 237 7.54 10.47 12.32
N SER A 238 7.78 9.36 13.03
CA SER A 238 9.11 8.97 13.52
C SER A 238 9.61 7.67 12.90
N LEU A 239 10.93 7.62 12.67
CA LEU A 239 11.67 6.52 12.02
C LEU A 239 11.37 6.33 10.51
N PHE A 240 10.60 7.23 9.91
CA PHE A 240 10.55 7.40 8.45
C PHE A 240 11.81 8.13 7.97
N SER A 241 12.43 7.62 6.91
CA SER A 241 13.66 8.17 6.30
C SER A 241 13.62 8.21 4.77
N ASP A 242 12.52 7.74 4.17
CA ASP A 242 12.16 7.95 2.78
C ASP A 242 11.55 9.35 2.58
N ARG A 243 11.00 9.62 1.39
CA ARG A 243 10.38 10.90 1.01
C ARG A 243 8.91 10.80 0.59
N ALA A 244 8.21 9.70 0.89
CA ALA A 244 6.78 9.66 0.68
C ALA A 244 6.08 10.64 1.64
N ASP A 245 5.00 11.27 1.20
CA ASP A 245 4.26 12.24 2.01
C ASP A 245 3.38 11.56 3.08
N GLY A 246 3.32 10.23 3.03
CA GLY A 246 2.60 9.36 3.94
C GLY A 246 2.36 7.98 3.33
N LEU A 247 1.28 7.34 3.74
CA LEU A 247 1.00 5.93 3.47
C LEU A 247 -0.49 5.72 3.17
N LEU A 248 -0.77 4.82 2.23
CA LEU A 248 -2.10 4.43 1.79
C LEU A 248 -2.40 3.00 2.25
N GLY A 249 -3.25 2.87 3.27
CA GLY A 249 -3.69 1.60 3.83
C GLY A 249 -4.66 0.87 2.90
N LEU A 250 -4.25 -0.31 2.45
CA LEU A 250 -4.98 -1.24 1.60
C LEU A 250 -5.48 -2.48 2.36
N GLY A 251 -5.30 -2.52 3.69
CA GLY A 251 -5.74 -3.60 4.56
C GLY A 251 -7.24 -3.89 4.57
N GLY A 252 -7.63 -4.92 5.31
CA GLY A 252 -8.96 -5.48 5.27
C GLY A 252 -10.04 -4.70 6.03
N GLY A 253 -9.70 -3.90 7.03
CA GLY A 253 -10.66 -3.34 7.99
C GLY A 253 -11.25 -1.98 7.61
N PRO A 254 -12.11 -1.40 8.48
CA PRO A 254 -12.93 -0.23 8.16
C PRO A 254 -12.20 1.10 7.80
N PRO A 255 -10.96 1.38 8.26
CA PRO A 255 -10.22 2.57 7.84
C PRO A 255 -9.59 2.48 6.43
N SER A 256 -9.45 1.30 5.82
CA SER A 256 -8.69 1.15 4.57
C SER A 256 -9.34 1.78 3.34
N LEU A 257 -8.53 2.13 2.34
CA LEU A 257 -9.06 2.57 1.04
C LEU A 257 -9.98 1.51 0.43
N VAL A 258 -9.64 0.22 0.56
CA VAL A 258 -10.45 -0.90 0.04
C VAL A 258 -11.84 -0.96 0.69
N SER A 259 -11.97 -0.47 1.93
CA SER A 259 -13.25 -0.30 2.64
C SER A 259 -13.93 1.05 2.40
N GLN A 260 -13.17 2.13 2.17
CA GLN A 260 -13.67 3.52 2.05
C GLN A 260 -13.98 3.96 0.61
N ALA A 261 -13.05 3.76 -0.33
CA ALA A 261 -13.36 3.67 -1.76
C ALA A 261 -14.17 2.40 -2.07
N ALA A 262 -14.30 1.53 -1.06
CA ALA A 262 -15.38 0.57 -0.95
C ALA A 262 -15.30 -0.53 -2.04
N ALA A 263 -14.09 -0.75 -2.53
CA ALA A 263 -13.72 -1.69 -3.56
C ALA A 263 -14.26 -3.14 -3.33
N ARG A 264 -14.22 -3.64 -2.09
CA ARG A 264 -14.45 -5.07 -1.70
C ARG A 264 -13.57 -6.10 -2.43
N ALA A 265 -12.60 -5.63 -3.20
CA ALA A 265 -11.60 -6.37 -3.95
C ALA A 265 -10.58 -5.33 -4.41
N PHE A 266 -9.34 -5.74 -4.60
CA PHE A 266 -8.37 -4.93 -5.34
C PHE A 266 -7.36 -5.87 -5.98
N SER A 267 -6.61 -5.34 -6.92
CA SER A 267 -5.64 -6.04 -7.73
C SER A 267 -4.45 -5.13 -7.96
N TYR A 268 -3.27 -5.72 -8.09
CA TYR A 268 -2.08 -4.96 -8.43
C TYR A 268 -1.13 -5.82 -9.25
N CYS A 269 -0.36 -5.13 -10.08
CA CYS A 269 0.81 -5.65 -10.76
C CYS A 269 1.99 -4.79 -10.29
N LEU A 270 2.89 -5.36 -9.47
CA LEU A 270 4.08 -4.65 -9.01
C LEU A 270 5.15 -4.74 -10.11
N PRO A 271 5.78 -3.62 -10.53
CA PRO A 271 6.79 -3.67 -11.57
C PRO A 271 8.07 -4.35 -11.03
N PRO A 272 8.58 -5.41 -11.68
CA PRO A 272 9.69 -6.21 -11.16
C PRO A 272 11.04 -5.47 -11.20
N THR A 273 11.13 -4.41 -11.99
CA THR A 273 12.15 -3.36 -11.89
C THR A 273 11.45 -2.02 -12.17
N ALA A 274 12.02 -0.91 -11.73
CA ALA A 274 11.48 0.43 -12.03
C ALA A 274 11.48 0.79 -13.54
N SER A 275 12.03 -0.06 -14.42
CA SER A 275 11.89 0.05 -15.88
C SER A 275 10.51 -0.34 -16.41
N TYR A 276 9.63 -0.89 -15.56
CA TYR A 276 8.26 -1.25 -15.88
C TYR A 276 7.27 -0.42 -15.06
N TYR A 277 6.04 -0.28 -15.57
CA TYR A 277 4.92 0.31 -14.84
C TYR A 277 4.12 -0.76 -14.12
N GLY A 278 3.58 -0.41 -12.95
CA GLY A 278 2.54 -1.18 -12.31
C GLY A 278 1.19 -0.49 -12.35
N PHE A 279 0.21 -1.13 -11.72
CA PHE A 279 -1.04 -0.50 -11.36
C PHE A 279 -1.51 -0.98 -9.99
N LEU A 280 -2.30 -0.14 -9.32
CA LEU A 280 -3.21 -0.47 -8.24
C LEU A 280 -4.61 -0.29 -8.80
N ARG A 281 -5.35 -1.39 -8.98
CA ARG A 281 -6.75 -1.34 -9.40
C ARG A 281 -7.63 -1.76 -8.23
N LEU A 282 -8.52 -0.87 -7.81
CA LEU A 282 -9.62 -1.21 -6.92
C LEU A 282 -10.68 -2.04 -7.69
N GLY A 283 -11.68 -2.52 -6.95
CA GLY A 283 -12.75 -3.35 -7.49
C GLY A 283 -12.28 -4.75 -7.88
N ALA A 284 -13.18 -5.48 -8.52
CA ALA A 284 -12.90 -6.79 -9.10
C ALA A 284 -12.94 -6.68 -10.63
N PRO A 285 -12.08 -7.40 -11.37
CA PRO A 285 -12.20 -7.43 -12.83
C PRO A 285 -13.55 -8.02 -13.25
N PRO A 286 -14.06 -7.66 -14.45
CA PRO A 286 -15.28 -8.24 -15.00
C PRO A 286 -15.23 -9.78 -15.01
N ARG A 287 -16.38 -10.42 -14.72
CA ARG A 287 -16.49 -11.88 -14.51
C ARG A 287 -15.90 -12.73 -15.64
N ALA A 288 -15.93 -12.23 -16.88
CA ALA A 288 -15.34 -12.86 -18.06
C ALA A 288 -13.81 -13.08 -17.98
N ALA A 289 -13.09 -12.32 -17.16
CA ALA A 289 -11.65 -12.48 -16.96
C ALA A 289 -11.29 -13.62 -15.97
N SER A 290 -12.26 -14.14 -15.21
CA SER A 290 -11.99 -15.05 -14.07
C SER A 290 -11.34 -16.38 -14.45
N SER A 291 -11.52 -16.86 -15.68
CA SER A 291 -10.92 -18.11 -16.18
C SER A 291 -9.40 -18.06 -16.36
N ARG A 292 -8.79 -16.86 -16.34
CA ARG A 292 -7.34 -16.67 -16.47
C ARG A 292 -6.60 -16.62 -15.13
N PHE A 293 -7.30 -16.73 -14.00
CA PHE A 293 -6.73 -16.53 -12.66
C PHE A 293 -6.82 -17.78 -11.80
N ALA A 294 -5.68 -18.19 -11.23
CA ALA A 294 -5.67 -19.15 -10.13
C ALA A 294 -6.25 -18.48 -8.87
N VAL A 295 -7.27 -19.09 -8.28
CA VAL A 295 -7.94 -18.58 -7.07
C VAL A 295 -7.73 -19.50 -5.88
N THR A 296 -7.61 -18.92 -4.68
CA THR A 296 -7.53 -19.63 -3.41
C THR A 296 -8.48 -18.96 -2.41
N PRO A 297 -9.14 -19.71 -1.49
CA PRO A 297 -9.96 -19.09 -0.46
C PRO A 297 -9.12 -18.16 0.42
N MET A 298 -9.56 -16.91 0.51
CA MET A 298 -9.05 -15.91 1.44
C MET A 298 -9.78 -16.02 2.78
N TYR A 299 -9.03 -15.82 3.86
CA TYR A 299 -9.51 -15.79 5.24
C TYR A 299 -9.15 -14.43 5.85
N ARG A 300 -9.83 -14.07 6.94
CA ARG A 300 -9.50 -12.91 7.79
C ARG A 300 -9.38 -13.38 9.23
N SER A 301 -8.42 -12.87 10.00
CA SER A 301 -8.35 -13.14 11.45
C SER A 301 -9.37 -12.23 12.14
N GLY A 302 -10.55 -12.78 12.40
CA GLY A 302 -11.71 -11.95 12.75
C GLY A 302 -11.97 -10.89 11.67
N SER A 303 -11.79 -9.61 12.02
CA SER A 303 -12.06 -8.46 11.13
C SER A 303 -11.59 -7.09 11.67
N ALA A 304 -10.59 -7.05 12.55
CA ALA A 304 -9.89 -5.79 12.89
C ALA A 304 -8.44 -5.85 12.40
N ASP A 305 -7.84 -7.05 12.47
CA ASP A 305 -6.67 -7.44 11.70
C ASP A 305 -6.77 -6.97 10.22
N PRO A 306 -5.83 -6.13 9.75
CA PRO A 306 -5.79 -5.67 8.37
C PRO A 306 -5.38 -6.77 7.37
N PHE A 307 -4.83 -7.90 7.82
CA PHE A 307 -4.16 -8.84 6.94
C PHE A 307 -5.09 -9.71 6.08
N TYR A 308 -4.57 -10.04 4.90
CA TYR A 308 -5.18 -10.94 3.94
C TYR A 308 -4.58 -12.35 4.07
N LEU A 309 -5.26 -13.27 4.76
CA LEU A 309 -4.74 -14.62 4.97
C LEU A 309 -5.12 -15.58 3.83
N VAL A 310 -4.20 -16.46 3.46
CA VAL A 310 -4.45 -17.64 2.62
C VAL A 310 -3.96 -18.92 3.30
N ARG A 311 -4.38 -20.08 2.80
CA ARG A 311 -3.88 -21.39 3.30
C ARG A 311 -2.71 -21.89 2.46
N LEU A 312 -1.48 -21.56 2.87
CA LEU A 312 -0.28 -22.21 2.36
C LEU A 312 -0.30 -23.72 2.72
N ARG A 313 0.07 -24.59 1.78
CA ARG A 313 0.13 -26.06 1.98
C ARG A 313 1.57 -26.62 2.04
N GLY A 314 2.57 -25.78 1.81
CA GLY A 314 3.98 -26.15 1.67
C GLY A 314 4.67 -25.35 0.58
N ILE A 315 6.00 -25.46 0.53
CA ILE A 315 6.87 -24.76 -0.40
C ILE A 315 7.64 -25.83 -1.21
N ALA A 316 7.92 -25.56 -2.48
CA ALA A 316 8.77 -26.41 -3.32
C ALA A 316 9.80 -25.55 -4.08
N VAL A 317 11.00 -26.08 -4.25
CA VAL A 317 12.13 -25.43 -4.94
C VAL A 317 12.72 -26.43 -5.92
N GLY A 318 12.84 -26.07 -7.20
CA GLY A 318 13.26 -27.01 -8.25
C GLY A 318 12.37 -28.25 -8.34
N GLY A 319 11.05 -28.09 -8.14
CA GLY A 319 10.07 -29.19 -8.06
C GLY A 319 10.11 -30.02 -6.77
N ARG A 320 11.17 -29.92 -5.94
CA ARG A 320 11.31 -30.70 -4.70
C ARG A 320 10.66 -29.97 -3.53
N ARG A 321 9.73 -30.62 -2.83
CA ARG A 321 9.05 -30.03 -1.65
C ARG A 321 10.04 -29.84 -0.49
N VAL A 322 10.08 -28.64 0.08
CA VAL A 322 10.92 -28.32 1.24
C VAL A 322 10.38 -29.09 2.47
N ARG A 323 11.28 -29.68 3.26
CA ARG A 323 10.94 -30.50 4.45
C ARG A 323 10.54 -29.62 5.65
N VAL A 324 9.43 -28.90 5.52
CA VAL A 324 8.78 -28.14 6.59
C VAL A 324 7.57 -28.94 7.12
N PRO A 325 7.42 -29.15 8.44
CA PRO A 325 6.25 -29.82 9.01
C PRO A 325 4.93 -29.13 8.64
N PRO A 326 3.86 -29.86 8.28
CA PRO A 326 2.56 -29.26 7.92
C PRO A 326 1.95 -28.36 9.01
N SER A 327 2.29 -28.60 10.27
CA SER A 327 1.89 -27.78 11.43
C SER A 327 2.39 -26.33 11.34
N ALA A 328 3.53 -26.06 10.69
CA ALA A 328 4.07 -24.71 10.53
C ALA A 328 3.17 -23.80 9.67
N PHE A 329 2.33 -24.38 8.81
CA PHE A 329 1.39 -23.65 7.95
C PHE A 329 -0.04 -23.55 8.54
N ARG A 330 -0.25 -24.03 9.78
CA ARG A 330 -1.60 -24.17 10.37
C ARG A 330 -2.30 -22.84 10.62
N ALA A 331 -1.55 -21.77 10.87
CA ALA A 331 -2.06 -20.40 11.00
C ALA A 331 -2.41 -19.74 9.65
N GLY A 332 -2.11 -20.39 8.52
CA GLY A 332 -2.14 -19.78 7.19
C GLY A 332 -0.86 -19.02 6.87
N ALA A 333 -0.93 -18.14 5.88
CA ALA A 333 0.10 -17.18 5.51
C ALA A 333 -0.58 -15.86 5.15
N VAL A 334 0.00 -14.74 5.60
CA VAL A 334 -0.43 -13.39 5.24
C VAL A 334 0.12 -13.04 3.85
N MET A 335 -0.71 -12.38 3.05
CA MET A 335 -0.33 -11.73 1.79
C MET A 335 -0.05 -10.25 2.06
N ASP A 336 1.24 -9.93 2.20
CA ASP A 336 1.78 -8.60 2.49
C ASP A 336 3.24 -8.51 2.00
#